data_AF-A0A2Z6FM14-F1
#
_entry.id   AF-A0A2Z6FM14-F1
#
_cell.length_a   1.000
_cell.length_b   1.000
_cell.length_c   1.000
_cell.angle_alpha   90.00
_cell.angle_beta   90.00
_cell.angle_gamma   90.00
#
_symmetry.space_group_name_H-M   'P 1'
#
loop_
_entity.id
_entity.type
_entity.pdbx_description
1 polymer ?
#
loop_
_entity_poly.entity_id
_entity_poly.type
_entity_poly.pdbx_seq_one_letter_code
_entity_poly.pdbx_strand_id
1 'polypeptide(L)'
;YSAIPESVNTTSQIDFVYASDYDGKVGFYCPFGDKFITSGIISKYQVNTPLKMKIDIDFENNDVKVDVSSSNGKEEVELLRHIDDRYTSIRERDSTVVPSQHPKTEFIRDPQRAYSMNKLFGQQSTGMAFHLESESDEKLEWVPYEMLPKSFMVNSYLPWARQYHSYKNISVKYNPNQSDNDRIVFSFSYDNNSDRRQQKQQQQSQPWTSAEQTASEVPSDVSADSQHRQDELLQKVASGISGVRASLFDVGVQFLGQKKAEYAATFAAASSPVDQKVQAVFFYSKTSADGKPFQIYSAISGKIANAPTLDFQKALKFETSAQYDVQMNYGPQAKSGAQINMKVQMKQTSQRREYLKHDPMANLCLRQMAKGNFLMPACENATYSAHMMDSIHLPSCVQEHR
;
A
#
# COMPACT_ATOMS: atom_id res chain seq x y z
N TYR A 1 -28.14 -17.03 -18.16
CA TYR A 1 -27.20 -17.23 -17.04
C TYR A 1 -25.87 -17.64 -17.64
N SER A 2 -24.89 -16.73 -17.70
CA SER A 2 -23.52 -17.13 -18.04
C SER A 2 -22.94 -17.82 -16.82
N ALA A 3 -22.50 -19.07 -16.97
CA ALA A 3 -21.71 -19.74 -15.95
C ALA A 3 -20.41 -18.96 -15.75
N ILE A 4 -20.15 -18.52 -14.53
CA ILE A 4 -18.83 -18.01 -14.15
C ILE A 4 -17.92 -19.25 -14.08
N PRO A 5 -16.76 -19.25 -14.76
CA PRO A 5 -15.84 -20.40 -14.72
C PRO A 5 -15.28 -20.57 -13.30
N GLU A 6 -14.97 -21.81 -12.91
CA GLU A 6 -14.35 -22.14 -11.61
C GLU A 6 -12.96 -21.51 -11.48
N SER A 7 -12.20 -21.49 -12.58
CA SER A 7 -10.87 -20.89 -12.64
C SER A 7 -10.58 -20.27 -14.01
N VAL A 8 -9.68 -19.29 -14.03
CA VAL A 8 -9.14 -18.67 -15.24
C VAL A 8 -7.63 -18.67 -15.15
N ASN A 9 -6.97 -19.36 -16.08
CA ASN A 9 -5.53 -19.38 -16.23
C ASN A 9 -5.17 -18.70 -17.55
N THR A 10 -4.38 -17.63 -17.49
CA THR A 10 -3.93 -16.89 -18.67
C THR A 10 -2.43 -16.66 -18.61
N THR A 11 -1.77 -16.83 -19.76
CA THR A 11 -0.35 -16.52 -19.92
C THR A 11 -0.24 -15.45 -20.98
N SER A 12 0.54 -14.40 -20.72
CA SER A 12 0.72 -13.26 -21.62
C SER A 12 2.15 -12.77 -21.55
N GLN A 13 2.68 -12.37 -22.71
CA GLN A 13 3.91 -11.58 -22.78
C GLN A 13 3.51 -10.14 -23.06
N ILE A 14 3.98 -9.21 -22.24
CA ILE A 14 3.73 -7.79 -22.37
C ILE A 14 5.07 -7.10 -22.58
N ASP A 15 5.20 -6.46 -23.73
CA ASP A 15 6.28 -5.54 -24.03
C ASP A 15 5.66 -4.14 -24.16
N PHE A 16 5.68 -3.40 -23.05
CA PHE A 16 5.09 -2.07 -22.96
C PHE A 16 6.16 -1.00 -22.77
N VAL A 17 6.13 0.02 -23.64
CA VAL A 17 6.99 1.20 -23.56
C VAL A 17 6.11 2.44 -23.55
N TYR A 18 6.27 3.25 -22.51
CA TYR A 18 5.70 4.60 -22.44
C TYR A 18 6.83 5.61 -22.40
N ALA A 19 6.74 6.63 -23.24
CA ALA A 19 7.66 7.76 -23.21
C ALA A 19 6.86 9.07 -23.32
N SER A 20 7.23 10.05 -22.52
CA SER A 20 6.64 11.39 -22.56
C SER A 20 7.74 12.44 -22.49
N ASP A 21 7.57 13.50 -23.29
CA ASP A 21 8.43 14.68 -23.30
C ASP A 21 7.55 15.92 -23.05
N TYR A 22 7.89 16.69 -22.02
CA TYR A 22 7.23 17.93 -21.64
C TYR A 22 8.22 19.08 -21.78
N ASP A 23 7.95 19.99 -22.71
CA ASP A 23 8.72 21.22 -22.96
C ASP A 23 7.89 22.44 -22.56
N GLY A 24 8.19 23.00 -21.38
CA GLY A 24 7.60 24.24 -20.89
C GLY A 24 8.58 25.40 -21.10
N LYS A 25 8.20 26.41 -21.90
CA LYS A 25 9.08 27.52 -22.25
C LYS A 25 8.41 28.88 -22.23
N VAL A 26 9.21 29.89 -21.89
CA VAL A 26 8.88 31.30 -22.02
C VAL A 26 10.01 31.99 -22.76
N GLY A 27 9.68 32.98 -23.58
CA GLY A 27 10.68 33.66 -24.38
C GLY A 27 10.13 34.88 -25.08
N PHE A 28 11.01 35.56 -25.80
CA PHE A 28 10.65 36.73 -26.60
C PHE A 28 11.35 36.66 -27.96
N TYR A 29 10.71 37.29 -28.94
CA TYR A 29 11.23 37.45 -30.29
C TYR A 29 11.99 38.77 -30.39
N CYS A 30 13.19 38.74 -30.96
CA CYS A 30 14.01 39.90 -31.28
C CYS A 30 13.95 40.18 -32.79
N PRO A 31 13.15 41.16 -33.25
CA PRO A 31 12.94 41.41 -34.68
C PRO A 31 14.21 41.81 -35.43
N PHE A 32 15.09 42.58 -34.79
CA PHE A 32 16.31 43.10 -35.43
C PHE A 32 17.37 42.03 -35.69
N GLY A 33 17.26 40.87 -35.05
CA GLY A 33 18.19 39.74 -35.24
C GLY A 33 17.54 38.49 -35.79
N ASP A 34 16.23 38.52 -36.12
CA ASP A 34 15.39 37.35 -36.47
C ASP A 34 15.60 36.14 -35.54
N LYS A 35 15.67 36.41 -34.23
CA LYS A 35 16.00 35.41 -33.19
C LYS A 35 14.90 35.30 -32.14
N PHE A 36 14.62 34.07 -31.72
CA PHE A 36 13.81 33.74 -30.57
C PHE A 36 14.72 33.34 -29.39
N ILE A 37 14.61 34.07 -28.28
CA ILE A 37 15.38 33.80 -27.06
C ILE A 37 14.42 33.18 -26.05
N THR A 38 14.76 31.99 -25.55
CA THR A 38 13.90 31.20 -24.66
C THR A 38 14.63 30.76 -23.41
N SER A 39 13.87 30.68 -22.32
CA SER A 39 14.19 29.92 -21.13
C SER A 39 13.11 28.86 -20.94
N GLY A 40 13.49 27.64 -20.60
CA GLY A 40 12.54 26.55 -20.49
C GLY A 40 13.00 25.41 -19.61
N ILE A 41 12.08 24.49 -19.40
CA ILE A 41 12.23 23.24 -18.66
C ILE A 41 11.81 22.12 -19.59
N ILE A 42 12.63 21.07 -19.64
CA ILE A 42 12.35 19.84 -20.34
C ILE A 42 12.26 18.72 -19.32
N SER A 43 11.18 17.95 -19.37
CA SER A 43 10.97 16.79 -18.52
C SER A 43 10.65 15.58 -19.37
N LYS A 44 11.49 14.54 -19.28
CA LYS A 44 11.39 13.31 -20.04
C LYS A 44 11.17 12.15 -19.09
N TYR A 45 10.13 11.36 -19.35
CA TYR A 45 9.86 10.12 -18.62
C TYR A 45 9.82 8.98 -19.61
N GLN A 46 10.44 7.87 -19.24
CA GLN A 46 10.38 6.62 -19.97
C GLN A 46 10.15 5.49 -18.99
N VAL A 47 9.21 4.61 -19.32
CA VAL A 47 8.95 3.35 -18.62
C VAL A 47 8.97 2.24 -19.67
N ASN A 48 9.68 1.17 -19.37
CA ASN A 48 9.80 0.00 -20.23
C ASN A 48 9.64 -1.26 -19.38
N THR A 49 8.60 -2.03 -19.67
CA THR A 49 8.27 -3.25 -18.93
C THR A 49 8.14 -4.42 -19.91
N PRO A 50 9.24 -5.15 -20.15
CA PRO A 50 9.27 -6.38 -20.94
C PRO A 50 9.11 -7.58 -20.00
N LEU A 51 7.86 -8.00 -19.79
CA LEU A 51 7.47 -9.00 -18.80
C LEU A 51 6.70 -10.16 -19.43
N LYS A 52 6.96 -11.37 -18.94
CA LYS A 52 6.09 -12.54 -19.11
C LYS A 52 5.29 -12.71 -17.83
N MET A 53 3.98 -12.82 -17.97
CA MET A 53 3.05 -12.96 -16.86
C MET A 53 2.17 -14.20 -17.03
N LYS A 54 2.00 -14.96 -15.96
CA LYS A 54 0.98 -16.01 -15.84
C LYS A 54 0.06 -15.64 -14.69
N ILE A 55 -1.22 -15.47 -14.99
CA ILE A 55 -2.25 -15.11 -14.02
C ILE A 55 -3.16 -16.33 -13.87
N ASP A 56 -3.25 -16.85 -12.65
CA ASP A 56 -4.15 -17.92 -12.26
C ASP A 56 -5.17 -17.35 -11.26
N ILE A 57 -6.45 -17.36 -11.61
CA ILE A 57 -7.56 -16.90 -10.78
C ILE A 57 -8.41 -18.11 -10.43
N ASP A 58 -8.59 -18.35 -9.14
CA ASP A 58 -9.49 -19.38 -8.60
C ASP A 58 -10.68 -18.68 -7.93
N PHE A 59 -11.85 -18.77 -8.55
CA PHE A 59 -13.06 -18.12 -8.06
C PHE A 59 -13.74 -18.90 -6.93
N GLU A 60 -13.43 -20.19 -6.76
CA GLU A 60 -13.97 -21.00 -5.67
C GLU A 60 -13.27 -20.63 -4.36
N ASN A 61 -11.95 -20.42 -4.42
CA ASN A 61 -11.14 -20.06 -3.25
C ASN A 61 -10.91 -18.54 -3.11
N ASN A 62 -11.38 -17.73 -4.07
CA ASN A 62 -11.12 -16.28 -4.14
C ASN A 62 -9.62 -15.94 -4.11
N ASP A 63 -8.83 -16.76 -4.81
CA ASP A 63 -7.37 -16.66 -4.89
C ASP A 63 -6.94 -16.13 -6.25
N VAL A 64 -5.92 -15.27 -6.24
CA VAL A 64 -5.26 -14.75 -7.43
C VAL A 64 -3.77 -14.94 -7.29
N LYS A 65 -3.16 -15.62 -8.26
CA LYS A 65 -1.70 -15.79 -8.36
C LYS A 65 -1.20 -15.16 -9.64
N VAL A 66 -0.16 -14.35 -9.54
CA VAL A 66 0.48 -13.67 -10.66
C VAL A 66 1.97 -13.98 -10.66
N ASP A 67 2.41 -14.80 -11.60
CA ASP A 67 3.80 -15.14 -11.84
C ASP A 67 4.39 -14.20 -12.89
N VAL A 68 5.45 -13.48 -12.54
CA VAL A 68 6.07 -12.46 -13.37
C VAL A 68 7.54 -12.82 -13.57
N SER A 69 8.00 -12.74 -14.81
CA SER A 69 9.41 -12.92 -15.19
C SER A 69 9.79 -11.96 -16.31
N SER A 70 11.08 -11.73 -16.53
CA SER A 70 11.51 -10.88 -17.64
C SER A 70 11.34 -11.59 -18.99
N SER A 71 10.83 -10.89 -20.01
CA SER A 71 10.78 -11.41 -21.39
C SER A 71 12.13 -11.34 -22.11
N ASN A 72 13.03 -10.44 -21.67
CA ASN A 72 14.31 -10.12 -22.32
C ASN A 72 15.48 -11.05 -21.95
N GLY A 73 15.21 -12.18 -21.29
CA GLY A 73 16.23 -13.16 -20.95
C GLY A 73 17.31 -12.59 -20.02
N LYS A 74 18.57 -12.55 -20.48
CA LYS A 74 19.73 -12.11 -19.69
C LYS A 74 20.19 -10.68 -19.96
N GLU A 75 19.48 -9.95 -20.82
CA GLU A 75 19.84 -8.56 -21.13
C GLU A 75 19.39 -7.63 -20.03
N GLU A 76 20.24 -6.66 -19.69
CA GLU A 76 19.88 -5.58 -18.77
C GLU A 76 18.77 -4.73 -19.38
N VAL A 77 17.78 -4.37 -18.56
CA VAL A 77 16.62 -3.61 -19.01
C VAL A 77 16.51 -2.33 -18.19
N GLU A 78 16.56 -1.17 -18.86
CA GLU A 78 16.17 0.09 -18.25
C GLU A 78 14.65 0.10 -18.06
N LEU A 79 14.20 -0.04 -16.80
CA LEU A 79 12.79 -0.10 -16.44
C LEU A 79 12.16 1.28 -16.38
N LEU A 80 12.92 2.25 -15.86
CA LEU A 80 12.49 3.63 -15.67
C LEU A 80 13.64 4.57 -15.97
N ARG A 81 13.33 5.65 -16.66
CA ARG A 81 14.21 6.81 -16.78
C ARG A 81 13.41 8.10 -16.62
N HIS A 82 13.96 9.02 -15.84
CA HIS A 82 13.40 10.35 -15.63
C HIS A 82 14.52 11.38 -15.77
N ILE A 83 14.36 12.31 -16.69
CA ILE A 83 15.24 13.47 -16.86
C ILE A 83 14.43 14.75 -16.66
N ASP A 84 14.89 15.63 -15.78
CA ASP A 84 14.48 17.03 -15.69
C ASP A 84 15.69 17.90 -15.99
N ASP A 85 15.59 18.80 -16.96
CA ASP A 85 16.65 19.72 -17.34
C ASP A 85 16.07 21.13 -17.55
N ARG A 86 16.86 22.14 -17.21
CA ARG A 86 16.55 23.55 -17.50
C ARG A 86 17.47 24.04 -18.58
N TYR A 87 16.97 24.91 -19.45
CA TYR A 87 17.79 25.42 -20.54
C TYR A 87 17.49 26.89 -20.86
N THR A 88 18.47 27.54 -21.46
CA THR A 88 18.27 28.74 -22.27
C THR A 88 18.65 28.44 -23.71
N SER A 89 17.96 29.03 -24.69
CA SER A 89 18.24 28.75 -26.10
C SER A 89 18.01 29.99 -26.96
N ILE A 90 18.94 30.24 -27.88
CA ILE A 90 18.83 31.27 -28.92
C ILE A 90 18.66 30.58 -30.26
N ARG A 91 17.49 30.72 -30.89
CA ARG A 91 17.15 30.05 -32.15
C ARG A 91 16.71 31.04 -33.21
N GLU A 92 16.95 30.72 -34.47
CA GLU A 92 16.36 31.42 -35.60
C GLU A 92 14.84 31.18 -35.62
N ARG A 93 14.06 32.15 -36.13
CA ARG A 93 12.58 32.09 -36.11
C ARG A 93 12.01 30.88 -36.85
N ASP A 94 12.67 30.45 -37.92
CA ASP A 94 12.30 29.33 -38.79
C ASP A 94 12.99 28.02 -38.43
N SER A 95 13.72 27.97 -37.31
CA SER A 95 14.42 26.77 -36.86
C SER A 95 13.42 25.65 -36.53
N THR A 96 13.56 24.51 -37.21
CA THR A 96 12.79 23.28 -36.94
C THR A 96 13.43 22.42 -35.85
N VAL A 97 14.62 22.80 -35.37
CA VAL A 97 15.36 22.05 -34.35
C VAL A 97 14.79 22.33 -32.97
N VAL A 98 14.46 21.26 -32.24
CA VAL A 98 13.97 21.35 -30.87
C VAL A 98 15.04 21.95 -29.94
N PRO A 99 14.65 22.70 -28.89
CA PRO A 99 15.62 23.36 -28.01
C PRO A 99 16.70 22.42 -27.48
N SER A 100 16.33 21.19 -27.09
CA SER A 100 17.28 20.20 -26.55
C SER A 100 18.40 19.77 -27.51
N GLN A 101 18.25 20.02 -28.81
CA GLN A 101 19.21 19.61 -29.85
C GLN A 101 19.87 20.81 -30.54
N HIS A 102 19.45 22.03 -30.21
CA HIS A 102 19.94 23.23 -30.86
C HIS A 102 21.35 23.59 -30.35
N PRO A 103 22.32 23.92 -31.21
CA PRO A 103 23.72 24.15 -30.82
C PRO A 103 23.93 25.38 -29.93
N LYS A 104 22.99 26.32 -29.92
CA LYS A 104 23.00 27.51 -29.04
C LYS A 104 22.08 27.34 -27.82
N THR A 105 21.87 26.10 -27.40
CA THR A 105 21.15 25.78 -26.16
C THR A 105 22.15 25.49 -25.06
N GLU A 106 22.00 26.20 -23.95
CA GLU A 106 22.81 26.02 -22.75
C GLU A 106 21.93 25.46 -21.64
N PHE A 107 22.34 24.34 -21.05
CA PHE A 107 21.63 23.73 -19.92
C PHE A 107 22.09 24.34 -18.60
N ILE A 108 21.12 24.67 -17.74
CA ILE A 108 21.35 25.30 -16.44
C ILE A 108 21.47 24.22 -15.37
N ARG A 109 22.72 23.87 -15.05
CA ARG A 109 23.10 22.90 -14.01
C ARG A 109 23.92 23.59 -12.93
N ASP A 110 23.83 23.10 -11.70
CA ASP A 110 24.65 23.59 -10.59
C ASP A 110 25.82 22.62 -10.35
N PRO A 111 27.01 22.86 -10.94
CA PRO A 111 28.14 21.95 -10.82
C PRO A 111 28.68 21.83 -9.39
N GLN A 112 28.35 22.78 -8.49
CA GLN A 112 28.75 22.71 -7.08
C GLN A 112 27.79 21.88 -6.23
N ARG A 113 26.61 21.50 -6.77
CA ARG A 113 25.58 20.73 -6.07
C ARG A 113 25.23 19.41 -6.77
N ALA A 114 26.13 18.89 -7.60
CA ALA A 114 25.93 17.62 -8.27
C ALA A 114 26.02 16.44 -7.28
N TYR A 115 24.87 15.86 -6.95
CA TYR A 115 24.75 14.59 -6.26
C TYR A 115 24.70 13.47 -7.30
N SER A 116 25.67 12.56 -7.23
CA SER A 116 25.64 11.34 -8.03
C SER A 116 25.47 10.12 -7.12
N MET A 117 24.64 9.18 -7.56
CA MET A 117 24.46 7.88 -6.93
C MET A 117 24.52 6.81 -8.01
N ASN A 118 25.32 5.80 -7.74
CA ASN A 118 25.39 4.59 -8.53
C ASN A 118 25.34 3.43 -7.53
N LYS A 119 24.21 2.74 -7.46
CA LYS A 119 23.96 1.73 -6.43
C LYS A 119 23.20 0.54 -6.98
N LEU A 120 23.76 -0.65 -6.73
CA LEU A 120 23.05 -1.91 -6.85
C LEU A 120 22.24 -2.16 -5.57
N PHE A 121 20.97 -2.52 -5.71
CA PHE A 121 20.09 -2.86 -4.59
C PHE A 121 19.18 -4.05 -4.92
N GLY A 122 18.48 -4.56 -3.89
CA GLY A 122 17.53 -5.68 -4.02
C GLY A 122 18.14 -7.07 -3.82
N GLN A 123 19.39 -7.30 -4.25
CA GLN A 123 19.99 -8.64 -4.30
C GLN A 123 19.96 -9.38 -2.94
N GLN A 124 20.29 -8.69 -1.84
CA GLN A 124 20.29 -9.30 -0.50
C GLN A 124 18.87 -9.55 0.05
N SER A 125 17.91 -8.69 -0.28
CA SER A 125 16.54 -8.80 0.22
C SER A 125 15.73 -9.79 -0.59
N THR A 126 15.73 -9.65 -1.91
CA THR A 126 14.82 -10.35 -2.83
C THR A 126 15.53 -11.27 -3.81
N GLY A 127 16.86 -11.26 -3.87
CA GLY A 127 17.62 -11.99 -4.88
C GLY A 127 17.60 -11.32 -6.26
N MET A 128 16.86 -10.23 -6.44
CA MET A 128 16.83 -9.47 -7.70
C MET A 128 17.72 -8.25 -7.62
N ALA A 129 18.53 -8.02 -8.65
CA ALA A 129 19.48 -6.92 -8.72
C ALA A 129 18.94 -5.77 -9.57
N PHE A 130 18.82 -4.60 -8.95
CA PHE A 130 18.44 -3.35 -9.61
C PHE A 130 19.56 -2.33 -9.49
N HIS A 131 19.92 -1.73 -10.61
CA HIS A 131 20.92 -0.69 -10.70
C HIS A 131 20.24 0.67 -10.74
N LEU A 132 20.44 1.46 -9.69
CA LEU A 132 20.03 2.85 -9.62
C LEU A 132 21.21 3.75 -10.00
N GLU A 133 21.04 4.48 -11.10
CA GLU A 133 21.92 5.55 -11.53
C GLU A 133 21.17 6.88 -11.37
N SER A 134 21.75 7.83 -10.65
CA SER A 134 21.16 9.14 -10.43
C SER A 134 22.23 10.21 -10.50
N GLU A 135 21.89 11.32 -11.14
CA GLU A 135 22.64 12.56 -11.13
C GLU A 135 21.66 13.72 -10.94
N SER A 136 21.87 14.57 -9.95
CA SER A 136 20.95 15.66 -9.66
C SER A 136 21.59 16.84 -8.94
N ASP A 137 21.06 18.05 -9.14
CA ASP A 137 21.46 19.26 -8.39
C ASP A 137 20.97 19.23 -6.91
N GLU A 138 20.10 18.28 -6.59
CA GLU A 138 19.50 18.07 -5.27
C GLU A 138 19.83 16.68 -4.76
N LYS A 139 20.00 16.52 -3.44
CA LYS A 139 20.18 15.21 -2.84
C LYS A 139 18.88 14.42 -3.02
N LEU A 140 18.99 13.21 -3.57
CA LEU A 140 17.87 12.29 -3.58
C LEU A 140 17.62 11.83 -2.13
N GLU A 141 16.66 12.44 -1.46
CA GLU A 141 16.23 11.95 -0.16
C GLU A 141 15.38 10.70 -0.36
N TRP A 142 15.79 9.61 0.28
CA TRP A 142 14.87 8.51 0.57
C TRP A 142 13.80 9.13 1.46
N VAL A 143 12.62 9.38 0.90
CA VAL A 143 11.45 9.73 1.70
C VAL A 143 10.75 8.41 2.00
N PRO A 144 10.75 7.92 3.24
CA PRO A 144 9.91 6.79 3.60
C PRO A 144 8.48 7.11 3.17
N TYR A 145 7.74 6.11 2.69
CA TYR A 145 6.35 6.29 2.21
C TYR A 145 5.46 7.07 3.20
N GLU A 146 5.74 6.95 4.50
CA GLU A 146 5.05 7.61 5.61
C GLU A 146 5.34 9.12 5.74
N MET A 147 6.40 9.63 5.11
CA MET A 147 6.77 11.04 5.08
C MET A 147 6.42 11.74 3.76
N LEU A 148 5.78 11.03 2.82
CA LEU A 148 5.29 11.61 1.59
C LEU A 148 4.15 12.58 1.94
N PRO A 149 4.35 13.91 1.83
CA PRO A 149 3.25 14.83 2.09
C PRO A 149 2.17 14.59 1.02
N LYS A 150 0.93 15.03 1.26
CA LYS A 150 -0.13 14.99 0.23
C LYS A 150 0.31 15.58 -1.12
N SER A 151 1.30 16.49 -1.09
CA SER A 151 1.95 17.03 -2.27
C SER A 151 2.75 16.00 -3.07
N PHE A 152 3.31 14.92 -2.50
CA PHE A 152 4.01 13.90 -3.27
C PHE A 152 3.08 13.10 -4.16
N MET A 153 1.89 12.69 -3.68
CA MET A 153 0.88 12.05 -4.54
C MET A 153 0.42 13.00 -5.63
N VAL A 154 0.13 14.26 -5.30
CA VAL A 154 -0.20 15.28 -6.32
C VAL A 154 0.97 15.51 -7.28
N ASN A 155 2.22 15.52 -6.82
CA ASN A 155 3.43 15.75 -7.63
C ASN A 155 3.90 14.52 -8.43
N SER A 156 3.45 13.31 -8.07
CA SER A 156 3.71 12.08 -8.83
C SER A 156 2.62 11.83 -9.88
N TYR A 157 1.37 12.23 -9.60
CA TYR A 157 0.28 12.19 -10.59
C TYR A 157 0.24 13.42 -11.50
N LEU A 158 0.72 14.59 -11.05
CA LEU A 158 0.79 15.85 -11.78
C LEU A 158 2.22 16.44 -11.72
N PRO A 159 3.20 15.82 -12.41
CA PRO A 159 4.60 16.29 -12.40
C PRO A 159 4.78 17.75 -12.85
N TRP A 160 3.82 18.29 -13.61
CA TRP A 160 3.75 19.69 -14.05
C TRP A 160 3.37 20.71 -12.96
N ALA A 161 2.94 20.26 -11.77
CA ALA A 161 2.54 21.12 -10.66
C ALA A 161 3.70 21.48 -9.70
N ARG A 162 4.93 21.04 -9.99
CA ARG A 162 6.10 21.34 -9.15
C ARG A 162 6.53 22.81 -9.29
N GLN A 163 6.75 23.49 -8.17
CA GLN A 163 7.16 24.90 -8.13
C GLN A 163 8.66 25.12 -8.39
N TYR A 164 9.48 24.07 -8.28
CA TYR A 164 10.93 24.14 -8.46
C TYR A 164 11.41 22.96 -9.29
N HIS A 165 12.04 23.26 -10.44
CA HIS A 165 12.72 22.28 -11.28
C HIS A 165 14.23 22.49 -11.16
N SER A 166 14.94 21.42 -10.82
CA SER A 166 16.39 21.33 -10.74
C SER A 166 16.85 20.15 -11.61
N TYR A 167 18.12 20.12 -12.02
CA TYR A 167 18.59 19.03 -12.86
C TYR A 167 18.44 17.69 -12.14
N LYS A 168 17.84 16.71 -12.81
CA LYS A 168 17.68 15.32 -12.35
C LYS A 168 17.80 14.38 -13.54
N ASN A 169 18.59 13.33 -13.40
CA ASN A 169 18.69 12.24 -14.36
C ASN A 169 18.75 10.95 -13.56
N ILE A 170 17.63 10.23 -13.52
CA ILE A 170 17.44 9.02 -12.72
C ILE A 170 17.14 7.88 -13.69
N SER A 171 17.89 6.79 -13.58
CA SER A 171 17.66 5.54 -14.30
C SER A 171 17.61 4.39 -13.30
N VAL A 172 16.62 3.52 -13.48
CA VAL A 172 16.50 2.25 -12.74
C VAL A 172 16.54 1.13 -13.77
N LYS A 173 17.56 0.28 -13.67
CA LYS A 173 17.76 -0.86 -14.56
C LYS A 173 17.63 -2.16 -13.78
N TYR A 174 16.98 -3.16 -14.38
CA TYR A 174 16.99 -4.53 -13.88
C TYR A 174 18.16 -5.29 -14.51
N ASN A 175 19.00 -5.93 -13.69
CA ASN A 175 20.18 -6.65 -14.13
C ASN A 175 20.01 -8.16 -13.89
N PRO A 176 19.64 -8.96 -14.91
CA PRO A 176 19.43 -10.40 -14.74
C PRO A 176 20.73 -11.15 -14.39
N ASN A 177 21.89 -10.68 -14.87
CA ASN A 177 23.16 -11.38 -14.67
C ASN A 177 23.68 -11.30 -13.23
N GLN A 178 23.28 -10.28 -12.49
CA GLN A 178 23.59 -10.12 -11.07
C GLN A 178 22.43 -10.56 -10.16
N SER A 179 21.30 -10.99 -10.74
CA SER A 179 20.16 -11.48 -9.98
C SER A 179 20.31 -12.98 -9.70
N ASP A 180 20.14 -13.36 -8.44
CA ASP A 180 20.00 -14.77 -8.03
C ASP A 180 18.60 -15.30 -8.40
N ASN A 181 17.59 -14.42 -8.43
CA ASN A 181 16.19 -14.74 -8.73
C ASN A 181 15.73 -14.05 -10.03
N ASP A 182 14.92 -14.76 -10.81
CA ASP A 182 14.45 -14.33 -12.14
C ASP A 182 12.92 -14.32 -12.27
N ARG A 183 12.21 -14.77 -11.23
CA ARG A 183 10.75 -14.83 -11.17
C ARG A 183 10.21 -14.24 -9.87
N ILE A 184 9.06 -13.59 -9.97
CA ILE A 184 8.29 -13.05 -8.84
C ILE A 184 6.89 -13.67 -8.89
N VAL A 185 6.42 -14.25 -7.81
CA VAL A 185 5.04 -14.75 -7.69
C VAL A 185 4.32 -13.91 -6.64
N PHE A 186 3.26 -13.24 -7.06
CA PHE A 186 2.34 -12.55 -6.17
C PHE A 186 1.14 -13.45 -5.90
N SER A 187 0.72 -13.56 -4.64
CA SER A 187 -0.53 -14.21 -4.24
C SER A 187 -1.41 -13.20 -3.52
N PHE A 188 -2.71 -13.24 -3.82
CA PHE A 188 -3.74 -12.44 -3.15
C PHE A 188 -4.95 -13.33 -2.89
N SER A 189 -5.43 -13.36 -1.65
CA SER A 189 -6.59 -14.15 -1.25
C SER A 189 -7.52 -13.34 -0.38
N TYR A 190 -8.83 -13.57 -0.54
CA TYR A 190 -9.88 -12.99 0.31
C TYR A 190 -10.87 -14.07 0.73
N ASP A 191 -11.12 -14.18 2.03
CA ASP A 191 -12.04 -15.19 2.54
C ASP A 191 -12.98 -14.60 3.59
N ASN A 192 -14.15 -15.22 3.75
CA ASN A 192 -15.11 -14.89 4.79
C ASN A 192 -15.86 -16.13 5.29
N ASN A 193 -16.38 -16.03 6.51
CA ASN A 193 -17.10 -17.13 7.13
C ASN A 193 -18.55 -17.30 6.65
N SER A 194 -19.09 -16.42 5.80
CA SER A 194 -20.40 -16.60 5.17
C SER A 194 -20.35 -17.65 4.07
N ASP A 195 -19.30 -17.62 3.25
CA ASP A 195 -19.12 -18.53 2.11
C ASP A 195 -18.76 -19.94 2.58
N ARG A 196 -18.08 -20.06 3.72
CA ARG A 196 -17.67 -21.34 4.34
C ARG A 196 -18.72 -22.07 5.16
N ARG A 197 -19.96 -21.54 5.28
CA ARG A 197 -21.02 -22.21 6.06
C ARG A 197 -21.38 -23.61 5.56
N GLN A 198 -20.92 -23.99 4.36
CA GLN A 198 -21.26 -25.27 3.74
C GLN A 198 -20.13 -26.32 3.69
N GLN A 199 -18.85 -26.01 3.96
CA GLN A 199 -17.78 -26.96 3.54
C GLN A 199 -16.72 -27.45 4.53
N LYS A 200 -16.55 -26.95 5.76
CA LYS A 200 -15.62 -27.58 6.72
C LYS A 200 -16.11 -27.51 8.16
N GLN A 201 -16.89 -28.51 8.58
CA GLN A 201 -16.89 -28.94 9.99
C GLN A 201 -15.64 -29.82 10.20
N GLN A 202 -14.99 -29.70 11.37
CA GLN A 202 -13.90 -30.56 11.89
C GLN A 202 -12.45 -30.06 11.82
N GLN A 203 -12.19 -28.79 12.13
CA GLN A 203 -11.01 -28.49 12.94
C GLN A 203 -11.46 -27.79 14.22
N GLN A 204 -11.17 -28.41 15.36
CA GLN A 204 -11.37 -27.79 16.67
C GLN A 204 -10.33 -26.69 16.81
N SER A 205 -10.67 -25.47 16.40
CA SER A 205 -9.88 -24.29 16.75
C SER A 205 -9.94 -24.10 18.26
N GLN A 206 -8.78 -23.89 18.90
CA GLN A 206 -8.74 -23.51 20.32
C GLN A 206 -9.59 -22.24 20.52
N PRO A 207 -10.42 -22.18 21.58
CA PRO A 207 -11.28 -21.03 21.81
C PRO A 207 -10.44 -19.79 22.12
N TRP A 208 -10.82 -18.64 21.55
CA TRP A 208 -10.23 -17.35 21.88
C TRP A 208 -10.47 -17.01 23.36
N THR A 209 -9.40 -17.03 24.13
CA THR A 209 -9.39 -16.71 25.56
C THR A 209 -8.93 -15.28 25.83
N SER A 210 -7.77 -14.87 25.28
CA SER A 210 -7.19 -13.53 25.39
C SER A 210 -6.29 -13.21 24.20
N ALA A 211 -6.04 -11.91 23.96
CA ALA A 211 -5.05 -11.46 22.97
C ALA A 211 -3.64 -12.02 23.27
N GLU A 212 -3.28 -12.13 24.55
CA GLU A 212 -1.98 -12.66 25.00
C GLU A 212 -1.76 -14.11 24.55
N GLN A 213 -2.69 -15.01 24.92
CA GLN A 213 -2.60 -16.43 24.54
C GLN A 213 -2.67 -16.60 23.02
N THR A 214 -3.55 -15.83 22.36
CA THR A 214 -3.69 -15.87 20.91
C THR A 214 -2.37 -15.53 20.22
N ALA A 215 -1.66 -14.48 20.64
CA ALA A 215 -0.40 -14.09 20.02
C ALA A 215 0.77 -15.06 20.31
N SER A 216 0.71 -15.86 21.36
CA SER A 216 1.69 -16.93 21.60
C SER A 216 1.53 -18.14 20.66
N GLU A 217 0.37 -18.27 20.05
CA GLU A 217 0.01 -19.32 19.11
C GLU A 217 0.14 -18.81 17.66
N VAL A 218 1.38 -18.52 17.27
CA VAL A 218 1.75 -18.11 15.90
C VAL A 218 1.42 -19.25 14.92
N PRO A 219 0.89 -18.95 13.71
CA PRO A 219 0.61 -19.96 12.69
C PRO A 219 1.80 -20.83 12.36
N SER A 220 1.55 -22.13 12.16
CA SER A 220 2.61 -23.08 11.82
C SER A 220 3.14 -22.90 10.39
N ASP A 221 2.29 -22.45 9.47
CA ASP A 221 2.65 -22.22 8.07
C ASP A 221 2.87 -20.74 7.79
N VAL A 222 4.11 -20.42 7.43
CA VAL A 222 4.60 -19.05 7.23
C VAL A 222 4.79 -18.70 5.75
N SER A 223 4.43 -19.59 4.83
CA SER A 223 4.62 -19.41 3.39
C SER A 223 3.70 -18.33 2.81
N ALA A 224 4.14 -17.64 1.76
CA ALA A 224 3.40 -16.55 1.09
C ALA A 224 2.01 -16.95 0.59
N ASP A 225 1.80 -18.23 0.32
CA ASP A 225 0.59 -18.77 -0.31
C ASP A 225 0.14 -19.99 0.50
N SER A 226 -0.52 -19.74 1.64
CA SER A 226 -0.86 -20.78 2.61
C SER A 226 -2.35 -20.76 2.93
N GLN A 227 -3.09 -21.65 2.28
CA GLN A 227 -4.48 -21.91 2.63
C GLN A 227 -4.63 -22.38 4.09
N HIS A 228 -3.64 -23.13 4.60
CA HIS A 228 -3.68 -23.60 5.98
C HIS A 228 -3.63 -22.44 6.98
N ARG A 229 -2.72 -21.48 6.80
CA ARG A 229 -2.67 -20.28 7.65
C ARG A 229 -3.96 -19.48 7.55
N GLN A 230 -4.50 -19.33 6.34
CA GLN A 230 -5.75 -18.60 6.14
C GLN A 230 -6.90 -19.27 6.91
N ASP A 231 -7.05 -20.59 6.78
CA ASP A 231 -8.04 -21.40 7.49
C ASP A 231 -7.88 -21.26 9.01
N GLU A 232 -6.65 -21.42 9.50
CA GLU A 232 -6.30 -21.32 10.92
C GLU A 232 -6.66 -19.95 11.51
N LEU A 233 -6.23 -18.87 10.87
CA LEU A 233 -6.43 -17.50 11.36
C LEU A 233 -7.90 -17.07 11.29
N LEU A 234 -8.62 -17.42 10.21
CA LEU A 234 -10.03 -17.10 10.06
C LEU A 234 -10.90 -17.83 11.09
N GLN A 235 -10.62 -19.11 11.35
CA GLN A 235 -11.29 -19.86 12.41
C GLN A 235 -10.98 -19.28 13.79
N LYS A 236 -9.73 -18.89 14.02
CA LYS A 236 -9.28 -18.35 15.30
C LYS A 236 -10.02 -17.08 15.69
N VAL A 237 -10.11 -16.10 14.79
CA VAL A 237 -10.87 -14.86 15.04
C VAL A 237 -12.37 -15.09 15.14
N ALA A 238 -12.91 -16.17 14.55
CA ALA A 238 -14.33 -16.48 14.66
C ALA A 238 -14.70 -17.18 15.99
N SER A 239 -13.72 -17.70 16.72
CA SER A 239 -13.95 -18.57 17.88
C SER A 239 -14.49 -17.81 19.10
N GLY A 240 -15.46 -18.41 19.80
CA GLY A 240 -16.01 -17.84 21.05
C GLY A 240 -16.90 -16.60 20.88
N ILE A 241 -17.37 -16.35 19.64
CA ILE A 241 -18.29 -15.27 19.29
C ILE A 241 -19.57 -15.83 18.63
N SER A 242 -20.74 -15.49 19.17
CA SER A 242 -22.05 -15.83 18.62
C SER A 242 -22.43 -14.89 17.48
N GLY A 243 -23.05 -15.39 16.41
CA GLY A 243 -23.51 -14.55 15.28
C GLY A 243 -22.37 -13.83 14.54
N VAL A 244 -21.19 -14.46 14.50
CA VAL A 244 -19.93 -13.87 14.04
C VAL A 244 -19.91 -13.64 12.53
N ARG A 245 -19.35 -12.50 12.12
CA ARG A 245 -18.92 -12.21 10.76
C ARG A 245 -17.40 -12.07 10.78
N ALA A 246 -16.72 -12.96 10.08
CA ALA A 246 -15.27 -13.00 10.00
C ALA A 246 -14.81 -12.88 8.55
N SER A 247 -13.73 -12.15 8.33
CA SER A 247 -13.13 -11.92 7.03
C SER A 247 -11.61 -11.92 7.14
N LEU A 248 -10.95 -12.34 6.06
CA LEU A 248 -9.51 -12.46 5.96
C LEU A 248 -9.01 -11.88 4.63
N PHE A 249 -7.87 -11.21 4.69
CA PHE A 249 -7.09 -10.77 3.53
C PHE A 249 -5.67 -11.32 3.67
N ASP A 250 -5.18 -11.99 2.63
CA ASP A 250 -3.83 -12.55 2.56
C ASP A 250 -3.11 -12.00 1.33
N VAL A 251 -1.84 -11.63 1.50
CA VAL A 251 -0.96 -11.19 0.42
C VAL A 251 0.39 -11.87 0.58
N GLY A 252 0.89 -12.42 -0.51
CA GLY A 252 2.20 -13.04 -0.56
C GLY A 252 3.02 -12.57 -1.75
N VAL A 253 4.34 -12.54 -1.55
CA VAL A 253 5.32 -12.28 -2.61
C VAL A 253 6.47 -13.27 -2.46
N GLN A 254 6.73 -14.05 -3.50
CA GLN A 254 7.86 -14.96 -3.59
C GLN A 254 8.80 -14.54 -4.71
N PHE A 255 10.10 -14.51 -4.42
CA PHE A 255 11.14 -14.37 -5.42
C PHE A 255 11.80 -15.73 -5.60
N LEU A 256 11.73 -16.25 -6.82
CA LEU A 256 12.14 -17.61 -7.16
C LEU A 256 13.35 -17.58 -8.09
N GLY A 257 14.22 -18.59 -7.94
CA GLY A 257 15.48 -18.74 -8.64
C GLY A 257 16.48 -19.50 -7.77
N GLN A 258 17.71 -19.01 -7.67
CA GLN A 258 18.77 -19.64 -6.88
C GLN A 258 18.63 -19.39 -5.37
N LYS A 259 18.13 -18.22 -4.96
CA LYS A 259 17.99 -17.84 -3.54
C LYS A 259 16.58 -17.40 -3.22
N LYS A 260 15.70 -18.36 -2.92
CA LYS A 260 14.31 -18.08 -2.59
C LYS A 260 14.19 -16.99 -1.52
N ALA A 261 13.42 -15.94 -1.81
CA ALA A 261 12.97 -14.97 -0.82
C ALA A 261 11.44 -14.96 -0.78
N GLU A 262 10.87 -14.77 0.40
CA GLU A 262 9.44 -14.95 0.61
C GLU A 262 8.91 -13.96 1.63
N TYR A 263 7.77 -13.36 1.34
CA TYR A 263 7.11 -12.37 2.17
C TYR A 263 5.62 -12.70 2.21
N ALA A 264 5.04 -12.75 3.40
CA ALA A 264 3.60 -12.99 3.60
C ALA A 264 3.03 -11.98 4.58
N ALA A 265 1.81 -11.53 4.33
CA ALA A 265 1.04 -10.70 5.25
C ALA A 265 -0.42 -11.15 5.26
N THR A 266 -0.95 -11.46 6.43
CA THR A 266 -2.35 -11.88 6.60
C THR A 266 -3.01 -11.01 7.65
N PHE A 267 -4.20 -10.52 7.35
CA PHE A 267 -5.06 -9.83 8.30
C PHE A 267 -6.40 -10.56 8.37
N ALA A 268 -6.78 -11.02 9.56
CA ALA A 268 -8.09 -11.60 9.79
C ALA A 268 -8.80 -10.84 10.91
N ALA A 269 -10.09 -10.59 10.73
CA ALA A 269 -10.90 -9.88 11.71
C ALA A 269 -12.30 -10.47 11.78
N ALA A 270 -12.86 -10.46 12.98
CA ALA A 270 -14.20 -10.90 13.28
C ALA A 270 -14.90 -9.91 14.18
N SER A 271 -16.20 -9.75 13.95
CA SER A 271 -17.07 -8.94 14.78
C SER A 271 -18.43 -9.61 14.95
N SER A 272 -19.10 -9.31 16.06
CA SER A 272 -20.48 -9.72 16.28
C SER A 272 -21.35 -8.57 16.79
N PRO A 273 -22.50 -8.32 16.12
CA PRO A 273 -23.49 -7.39 16.61
C PRO A 273 -24.26 -7.92 17.84
N VAL A 274 -24.16 -9.22 18.16
CA VAL A 274 -24.83 -9.83 19.31
C VAL A 274 -23.95 -9.73 20.55
N ASP A 275 -22.68 -10.12 20.43
CA ASP A 275 -21.76 -10.22 21.57
C ASP A 275 -20.99 -8.92 21.84
N GLN A 276 -21.08 -7.91 20.96
CA GLN A 276 -20.31 -6.66 21.04
C GLN A 276 -18.79 -6.88 21.10
N LYS A 277 -18.32 -7.99 20.54
CA LYS A 277 -16.92 -8.40 20.52
C LYS A 277 -16.31 -8.13 19.16
N VAL A 278 -15.06 -7.71 19.17
CA VAL A 278 -14.17 -7.67 18.00
C VAL A 278 -12.92 -8.45 18.35
N GLN A 279 -12.50 -9.31 17.43
CA GLN A 279 -11.24 -10.05 17.47
C GLN A 279 -10.53 -9.84 16.13
N ALA A 280 -9.23 -9.61 16.16
CA ALA A 280 -8.44 -9.51 14.94
C ALA A 280 -7.03 -10.04 15.18
N VAL A 281 -6.42 -10.51 14.11
CA VAL A 281 -5.02 -10.95 14.09
C VAL A 281 -4.33 -10.40 12.86
N PHE A 282 -3.07 -10.04 13.02
CA PHE A 282 -2.20 -9.68 11.92
C PHE A 282 -0.95 -10.54 11.98
N PHE A 283 -0.63 -11.17 10.85
CA PHE A 283 0.56 -11.98 10.66
C PHE A 283 1.41 -11.35 9.56
N TYR A 284 2.72 -11.30 9.79
CA TYR A 284 3.70 -10.95 8.77
C TYR A 284 4.89 -11.89 8.90
N SER A 285 5.34 -12.44 7.78
CA SER A 285 6.60 -13.17 7.68
C SER A 285 7.44 -12.61 6.55
N LYS A 286 8.76 -12.61 6.77
CA LYS A 286 9.74 -12.43 5.71
C LYS A 286 10.86 -13.43 5.87
N THR A 287 11.36 -13.91 4.75
CA THR A 287 12.62 -14.62 4.60
C THR A 287 13.32 -13.98 3.41
N SER A 288 14.34 -13.17 3.68
CA SER A 288 15.12 -12.54 2.61
C SER A 288 16.02 -13.53 1.89
N ALA A 289 16.54 -13.15 0.73
CA ALA A 289 17.45 -13.99 -0.07
C ALA A 289 18.77 -14.31 0.66
N ASP A 290 19.18 -13.51 1.64
CA ASP A 290 20.29 -13.81 2.55
C ASP A 290 19.92 -14.78 3.70
N GLY A 291 18.69 -15.28 3.71
CA GLY A 291 18.19 -16.29 4.64
C GLY A 291 17.80 -15.75 6.02
N LYS A 292 17.70 -14.42 6.21
CA LYS A 292 17.32 -13.85 7.51
C LYS A 292 15.79 -13.84 7.69
N PRO A 293 15.24 -14.65 8.61
CA PRO A 293 13.82 -14.62 8.87
C PRO A 293 13.46 -13.44 9.78
N PHE A 294 12.24 -12.94 9.63
CA PHE A 294 11.61 -12.05 10.60
C PHE A 294 10.10 -12.23 10.53
N GLN A 295 9.45 -12.20 11.68
CA GLN A 295 8.03 -12.43 11.83
C GLN A 295 7.44 -11.39 12.78
N ILE A 296 6.20 -11.00 12.51
CA ILE A 296 5.34 -10.27 13.42
C ILE A 296 4.04 -11.04 13.52
N TYR A 297 3.55 -11.25 14.73
CA TYR A 297 2.20 -11.76 14.95
C TYR A 297 1.54 -10.95 16.04
N SER A 298 0.39 -10.36 15.73
CA SER A 298 -0.38 -9.61 16.70
C SER A 298 -1.80 -10.13 16.80
N ALA A 299 -2.35 -10.02 18.01
CA ALA A 299 -3.71 -10.35 18.34
C ALA A 299 -4.35 -9.14 19.02
N ILE A 300 -5.58 -8.85 18.62
CA ILE A 300 -6.38 -7.73 19.10
C ILE A 300 -7.71 -8.31 19.55
N SER A 301 -8.11 -7.99 20.78
CA SER A 301 -9.46 -8.27 21.25
C SER A 301 -10.06 -7.02 21.88
N GLY A 302 -11.32 -6.74 21.60
CA GLY A 302 -11.97 -5.59 22.18
C GLY A 302 -13.48 -5.73 22.27
N LYS A 303 -14.08 -4.75 22.94
CA LYS A 303 -15.53 -4.58 22.99
C LYS A 303 -15.92 -3.24 22.38
N ILE A 304 -16.89 -3.30 21.47
CA ILE A 304 -17.48 -2.12 20.83
C ILE A 304 -18.98 -2.20 21.07
N ALA A 305 -19.51 -1.21 21.78
CA ALA A 305 -20.93 -1.18 22.09
C ALA A 305 -21.78 -1.00 20.81
N ASN A 306 -22.95 -1.63 20.77
CA ASN A 306 -23.88 -1.51 19.65
C ASN A 306 -24.42 -0.08 19.57
N ALA A 307 -23.88 0.70 18.65
CA ALA A 307 -24.25 2.08 18.48
C ALA A 307 -25.46 2.22 17.55
N PRO A 308 -26.33 3.24 17.72
CA PRO A 308 -27.50 3.44 16.86
C PRO A 308 -27.11 3.68 15.39
N THR A 309 -27.48 2.79 14.48
CA THR A 309 -27.04 2.87 13.05
C THR A 309 -28.00 3.62 12.13
N LEU A 310 -29.25 3.81 12.52
CA LEU A 310 -30.30 4.39 11.67
C LEU A 310 -30.77 5.78 12.11
N ASP A 311 -30.30 6.26 13.26
CA ASP A 311 -30.80 7.49 13.87
C ASP A 311 -29.62 8.36 14.28
N PHE A 312 -29.35 9.39 13.48
CA PHE A 312 -28.24 10.30 13.70
C PHE A 312 -28.35 11.04 15.04
N GLN A 313 -29.55 11.40 15.50
CA GLN A 313 -29.71 12.08 16.79
C GLN A 313 -29.38 11.17 17.96
N LYS A 314 -29.75 9.88 17.87
CA LYS A 314 -29.36 8.87 18.87
C LYS A 314 -27.87 8.58 18.78
N ALA A 315 -27.30 8.47 17.58
CA ALA A 315 -25.87 8.25 17.37
C ALA A 315 -25.02 9.38 17.97
N LEU A 316 -25.41 10.64 17.76
CA LEU A 316 -24.70 11.81 18.28
C LEU A 316 -24.72 11.90 19.82
N LYS A 317 -25.75 11.34 20.46
CA LYS A 317 -25.87 11.28 21.92
C LYS A 317 -25.22 10.03 22.52
N PHE A 318 -24.95 9.02 21.71
CA PHE A 318 -24.37 7.77 22.16
C PHE A 318 -22.91 8.00 22.59
N GLU A 319 -22.54 7.42 23.73
CA GLU A 319 -21.16 7.49 24.20
C GLU A 319 -20.31 6.41 23.52
N THR A 320 -19.85 6.72 22.31
CA THR A 320 -18.99 5.81 21.58
C THR A 320 -17.63 5.72 22.25
N SER A 321 -17.37 4.56 22.85
CA SER A 321 -16.08 4.18 23.39
C SER A 321 -15.77 2.73 23.03
N ALA A 322 -14.49 2.44 22.88
CA ALA A 322 -13.98 1.11 22.64
C ALA A 322 -12.74 0.87 23.50
N GLN A 323 -12.60 -0.36 23.96
CA GLN A 323 -11.42 -0.83 24.67
C GLN A 323 -10.86 -2.03 23.91
N TYR A 324 -9.56 -1.97 23.63
CA TYR A 324 -8.83 -3.03 22.95
C TYR A 324 -7.63 -3.46 23.80
N ASP A 325 -7.45 -4.76 23.92
CA ASP A 325 -6.21 -5.39 24.32
C ASP A 325 -5.46 -5.80 23.05
N VAL A 326 -4.22 -5.34 22.91
CA VAL A 326 -3.34 -5.61 21.78
C VAL A 326 -2.10 -6.30 22.30
N GLN A 327 -1.84 -7.48 21.76
CA GLN A 327 -0.60 -8.23 21.97
C GLN A 327 0.14 -8.31 20.64
N MET A 328 1.45 -8.06 20.65
CA MET A 328 2.29 -8.22 19.47
C MET A 328 3.59 -8.93 19.83
N ASN A 329 3.91 -9.98 19.08
CA ASN A 329 5.16 -10.71 19.19
C ASN A 329 5.96 -10.55 17.90
N TYR A 330 7.26 -10.27 18.00
CA TYR A 330 8.10 -10.03 16.82
C TYR A 330 9.55 -10.49 17.02
N GLY A 331 10.21 -10.86 15.93
CA GLY A 331 11.60 -11.32 15.94
C GLY A 331 11.88 -12.30 14.80
N PRO A 332 13.04 -12.98 14.79
CA PRO A 332 13.32 -14.04 13.80
C PRO A 332 12.25 -15.13 13.76
N GLN A 333 11.71 -15.48 14.93
CA GLN A 333 10.50 -16.27 15.11
C GLN A 333 9.58 -15.52 16.07
N ALA A 334 8.36 -15.21 15.66
CA ALA A 334 7.44 -14.44 16.52
C ALA A 334 7.12 -15.19 17.81
N LYS A 335 7.06 -16.53 17.78
CA LYS A 335 6.73 -17.38 18.94
C LYS A 335 7.72 -17.23 20.11
N SER A 336 8.99 -16.98 19.82
CA SER A 336 10.06 -16.81 20.82
C SER A 336 10.68 -15.40 20.78
N GLY A 337 9.97 -14.45 20.16
CA GLY A 337 10.44 -13.09 19.95
C GLY A 337 10.16 -12.16 21.12
N ALA A 338 10.47 -10.88 20.92
CA ALA A 338 10.09 -9.83 21.83
C ALA A 338 8.58 -9.60 21.82
N GLN A 339 8.04 -9.16 22.95
CA GLN A 339 6.60 -9.03 23.19
C GLN A 339 6.23 -7.60 23.56
N ILE A 340 5.10 -7.12 23.03
CA ILE A 340 4.52 -5.81 23.32
C ILE A 340 3.07 -6.02 23.72
N ASN A 341 2.73 -5.49 24.89
CA ASN A 341 1.38 -5.60 25.46
C ASN A 341 0.85 -4.18 25.62
N MET A 342 -0.28 -3.89 24.98
CA MET A 342 -0.90 -2.56 24.99
C MET A 342 -2.38 -2.66 25.30
N LYS A 343 -2.86 -1.76 26.16
CA LYS A 343 -4.28 -1.48 26.32
C LYS A 343 -4.59 -0.17 25.64
N VAL A 344 -5.57 -0.16 24.75
CA VAL A 344 -5.98 1.01 23.99
C VAL A 344 -7.40 1.37 24.36
N GLN A 345 -7.61 2.60 24.81
CA GLN A 345 -8.93 3.16 25.04
C GLN A 345 -9.20 4.22 23.98
N MET A 346 -10.27 4.04 23.22
CA MET A 346 -10.72 5.02 22.22
C MET A 346 -12.05 5.59 22.66
N LYS A 347 -12.23 6.90 22.45
CA LYS A 347 -13.50 7.58 22.72
C LYS A 347 -13.75 8.71 21.74
N GLN A 348 -15.02 9.06 21.57
CA GLN A 348 -15.40 10.29 20.91
C GLN A 348 -15.35 11.47 21.90
N THR A 349 -14.71 12.58 21.51
CA THR A 349 -14.61 13.80 22.33
C THR A 349 -15.89 14.63 22.26
N SER A 350 -16.11 15.45 23.30
CA SER A 350 -17.19 16.45 23.30
C SER A 350 -17.02 17.48 22.18
N GLN A 351 -15.78 17.86 21.85
CA GLN A 351 -15.47 18.79 20.77
C GLN A 351 -15.91 18.24 19.41
N ARG A 352 -15.64 16.95 19.14
CA ARG A 352 -16.12 16.31 17.90
C ARG A 352 -17.63 16.22 17.84
N ARG A 353 -18.31 15.90 18.94
CA ARG A 353 -19.78 15.95 18.99
C ARG A 353 -20.32 17.34 18.67
N GLU A 354 -19.70 18.37 19.22
CA GLU A 354 -20.12 19.76 18.96
C GLU A 354 -19.86 20.20 17.52
N TYR A 355 -18.73 19.80 16.94
CA TYR A 355 -18.44 20.00 15.52
C TYR A 355 -19.51 19.35 14.63
N LEU A 356 -19.86 18.09 14.91
CA LEU A 356 -20.85 17.35 14.11
C LEU A 356 -22.27 17.96 14.19
N LYS A 357 -22.62 18.69 15.25
CA LYS A 357 -23.91 19.42 15.30
C LYS A 357 -24.00 20.54 14.26
N HIS A 358 -22.86 21.11 13.87
CA HIS A 358 -22.78 22.23 12.95
C HIS A 358 -22.38 21.80 11.54
N ASP A 359 -22.08 20.52 11.34
CA ASP A 359 -21.68 19.98 10.05
C ASP A 359 -22.82 20.10 9.01
N PRO A 360 -22.54 20.56 7.77
CA PRO A 360 -23.57 20.69 6.73
C PRO A 360 -24.30 19.38 6.40
N MET A 361 -23.60 18.24 6.44
CA MET A 361 -24.18 16.92 6.18
C MET A 361 -25.10 16.50 7.33
N ALA A 362 -24.67 16.74 8.57
CA ALA A 362 -25.50 16.52 9.76
C ALA A 362 -26.79 17.35 9.72
N ASN A 363 -26.68 18.64 9.38
CA ASN A 363 -27.84 19.53 9.24
C ASN A 363 -28.80 19.08 8.13
N LEU A 364 -28.28 18.58 7.01
CA LEU A 364 -29.10 18.00 5.95
C LEU A 364 -29.83 16.75 6.44
N CYS A 365 -29.14 15.85 7.14
CA CYS A 365 -29.76 14.67 7.73
C CYS A 365 -30.88 15.05 8.71
N LEU A 366 -30.65 16.01 9.61
CA LEU A 366 -31.68 16.45 10.56
C LEU A 366 -32.95 16.97 9.87
N ARG A 367 -32.81 17.69 8.75
CA ARG A 367 -33.96 18.13 7.92
C ARG A 367 -34.67 16.97 7.23
N GLN A 368 -33.93 15.94 6.81
CA GLN A 368 -34.50 14.74 6.19
C GLN A 368 -35.23 13.88 7.22
N MET A 369 -34.64 13.67 8.40
CA MET A 369 -35.26 12.96 9.52
C MET A 369 -36.55 13.64 9.99
N ALA A 370 -36.60 14.98 9.99
CA ALA A 370 -37.81 15.74 10.30
C ALA A 370 -38.97 15.45 9.33
N LYS A 371 -38.68 14.92 8.13
CA LYS A 371 -39.66 14.46 7.14
C LYS A 371 -39.87 12.94 7.16
N GLY A 372 -39.34 12.24 8.17
CA GLY A 372 -39.41 10.79 8.28
C GLY A 372 -38.36 10.01 7.47
N ASN A 373 -37.35 10.68 6.89
CA ASN A 373 -36.33 10.05 6.06
C ASN A 373 -35.05 9.80 6.87
N PHE A 374 -34.83 8.55 7.29
CA PHE A 374 -33.69 8.15 8.13
C PHE A 374 -32.56 7.46 7.35
N LEU A 375 -32.83 6.98 6.13
CA LEU A 375 -31.93 6.13 5.33
C LEU A 375 -31.35 6.84 4.11
N MET A 376 -31.44 8.18 4.07
CA MET A 376 -30.86 8.94 2.96
C MET A 376 -29.33 8.97 3.11
N PRO A 377 -28.56 9.10 2.01
CA PRO A 377 -27.09 9.11 2.07
C PRO A 377 -26.49 10.13 3.05
N ALA A 378 -27.14 11.28 3.23
CA ALA A 378 -26.72 12.28 4.21
C ALA A 378 -26.84 11.76 5.65
N CYS A 379 -27.89 10.99 5.95
CA CYS A 379 -28.07 10.37 7.26
C CYS A 379 -27.17 9.18 7.49
N GLU A 380 -26.88 8.38 6.48
CA GLU A 380 -25.90 7.30 6.58
C GLU A 380 -24.51 7.86 6.90
N ASN A 381 -24.05 8.87 6.13
CA ASN A 381 -22.76 9.51 6.33
C ASN A 381 -22.66 10.26 7.67
N ALA A 382 -23.71 11.00 8.05
CA ALA A 382 -23.73 11.72 9.34
C ALA A 382 -23.73 10.73 10.52
N THR A 383 -24.50 9.65 10.44
CA THR A 383 -24.57 8.61 11.47
C THR A 383 -23.24 7.86 11.59
N TYR A 384 -22.62 7.50 10.46
CA TYR A 384 -21.28 6.91 10.45
C TYR A 384 -20.25 7.84 11.10
N SER A 385 -20.24 9.12 10.73
CA SER A 385 -19.32 10.12 11.29
C SER A 385 -19.50 10.30 12.80
N ALA A 386 -20.74 10.18 13.30
CA ALA A 386 -21.05 10.21 14.73
C ALA A 386 -20.51 9.00 15.51
N HIS A 387 -20.22 7.88 14.86
CA HIS A 387 -19.58 6.72 15.50
C HIS A 387 -18.06 6.76 15.46
N MET A 388 -17.47 7.71 14.74
CA MET A 388 -16.01 7.82 14.66
C MET A 388 -15.44 8.41 15.96
N MET A 389 -14.49 7.69 16.55
CA MET A 389 -13.71 8.09 17.71
C MET A 389 -12.50 8.91 17.28
N ASP A 390 -12.16 9.96 18.04
CA ASP A 390 -11.11 10.93 17.72
C ASP A 390 -10.10 11.14 18.86
N SER A 391 -10.25 10.44 19.97
CA SER A 391 -9.30 10.43 21.07
C SER A 391 -8.82 9.01 21.37
N ILE A 392 -7.50 8.87 21.48
CA ILE A 392 -6.81 7.62 21.84
C ILE A 392 -6.08 7.86 23.16
N HIS A 393 -6.29 6.96 24.12
CA HIS A 393 -5.59 6.95 25.39
C HIS A 393 -4.87 5.60 25.58
N LEU A 394 -3.59 5.68 25.93
CA LEU A 394 -2.70 4.53 26.14
C LEU A 394 -2.28 4.51 27.62
N PRO A 395 -3.07 3.89 28.51
CA PRO A 395 -2.83 3.94 29.96
C PRO A 395 -1.53 3.25 30.41
N SER A 396 -1.00 2.29 29.64
CA SER A 396 0.27 1.61 29.94
C SER A 396 0.78 0.86 28.71
N CYS A 397 2.03 1.11 28.30
CA CYS A 397 2.78 0.26 27.37
C CYS A 397 3.85 -0.47 28.19
N VAL A 398 3.81 -1.79 28.23
CA VAL A 398 4.84 -2.60 28.88
C VAL A 398 5.58 -3.36 27.78
N GLN A 399 6.85 -3.02 27.58
CA GLN A 399 7.78 -3.83 26.79
C GLN A 399 8.43 -4.83 27.74
N GLU A 400 8.19 -6.13 27.52
CA GLU A 400 8.92 -7.19 28.22
C GLU A 400 10.00 -7.72 27.26
N HIS A 401 11.26 -7.38 27.54
CA HIS A 401 12.40 -8.03 26.90
C HIS A 401 12.70 -9.30 27.69
N ARG A 402 12.58 -10.48 27.05
CA ARG A 402 13.15 -11.73 27.56
C ARG A 402 14.37 -12.14 26.76
#